data_AF-A0A5B0DWV5-F1
#
_entry.id   AF-A0A5B0DWV5-F1
#
_cell.length_a   1.000
_cell.length_b   1.000
_cell.length_c   1.000
_cell.angle_alpha   90.00
_cell.angle_beta   90.00
_cell.angle_gamma   90.00
#
_symmetry.space_group_name_H-M   'P 1'
#
loop_
_entity.id
_entity.type
_entity.pdbx_description
1 polymer ?
#
loop_
_entity_poly.entity_id
_entity_poly.type
_entity_poly.pdbx_seq_one_letter_code
_entity_poly.pdbx_strand_id
1 'polypeptide(L)' 'MSRRPAIVTQADVARTIRAAKQAGAVNVEVRPDGTLLVHLDKSTVPLSQSEKIEHKREIVL' A
#
# COMPACT_ATOMS: atom_id res chain seq x y z
N MET A 1 -6.88 -21.36 24.72
CA MET A 1 -6.26 -21.11 23.40
C MET A 1 -6.76 -22.19 22.45
N SER A 2 -7.31 -21.80 21.29
CA SER A 2 -7.59 -22.78 20.23
C SER A 2 -6.28 -23.48 19.85
N ARG A 3 -6.30 -24.80 19.68
CA ARG A 3 -5.13 -25.59 19.24
C ARG A 3 -4.89 -25.48 17.73
N ARG A 4 -5.86 -24.95 16.99
CA ARG A 4 -5.75 -24.73 15.55
C ARG A 4 -5.02 -23.41 15.29
N PRO A 5 -3.99 -23.39 14.43
CA PRO A 5 -3.34 -22.15 14.01
C PRO A 5 -4.36 -21.15 13.46
N ALA A 6 -4.09 -19.86 13.69
CA ALA A 6 -4.89 -18.80 13.10
C ALA A 6 -4.76 -18.85 11.57
N ILE A 7 -5.87 -18.59 10.86
CA ILE A 7 -5.90 -18.55 9.40
C ILE A 7 -5.15 -17.31 8.88
N VAL A 8 -5.15 -16.24 9.67
CA VAL A 8 -4.40 -14.99 9.43
C VAL A 8 -3.63 -14.63 10.69
N THR A 9 -2.36 -14.27 10.54
CA THR A 9 -1.53 -13.82 11.66
C THR A 9 -1.49 -12.30 11.77
N GLN A 10 -1.08 -11.78 12.93
CA GLN A 10 -0.81 -10.35 13.10
C GLN A 10 0.27 -9.85 12.13
N ALA A 11 1.26 -10.68 11.78
CA ALA A 11 2.30 -10.32 10.82
C ALA A 11 1.73 -10.13 9.40
N ASP A 12 0.74 -10.94 9.01
CA ASP A 12 0.08 -10.83 7.71
C ASP A 12 -0.75 -9.55 7.61
N VAL A 13 -1.51 -9.24 8.66
CA VAL A 13 -2.27 -7.98 8.77
C VAL A 13 -1.32 -6.79 8.71
N ALA A 14 -0.22 -6.82 9.47
CA ALA A 14 0.74 -5.73 9.50
C ALA A 14 1.44 -5.51 8.15
N ARG A 15 1.82 -6.59 7.44
CA ARG A 15 2.38 -6.49 6.08
C ARG A 15 1.38 -5.90 5.10
N THR A 16 0.13 -6.36 5.15
CA THR A 16 -0.92 -5.91 4.23
C THR A 16 -1.24 -4.44 4.44
N ILE A 17 -1.37 -3.98 5.69
CA ILE A 17 -1.59 -2.55 6.00
C ILE A 17 -0.46 -1.68 5.47
N ARG A 18 0.80 -2.12 5.58
CA ARG A 18 1.94 -1.36 5.04
C ARG A 18 1.84 -1.21 3.52
N ALA A 19 1.59 -2.31 2.80
CA ALA A 19 1.43 -2.28 1.36
C ALA A 19 0.21 -1.43 0.94
N ALA A 20 -0.92 -1.59 1.63
CA ALA A 20 -2.16 -0.86 1.39
C ALA A 20 -1.95 0.65 1.54
N LYS A 21 -1.22 1.10 2.57
CA LYS A 21 -0.87 2.52 2.75
C LYS A 21 -0.04 3.06 1.59
N GLN A 22 0.95 2.32 1.11
CA GLN A 22 1.76 2.73 -0.05
C GLN A 22 0.94 2.81 -1.34
N ALA A 23 -0.09 1.97 -1.46
CA ALA A 23 -1.01 1.96 -2.59
C ALA A 23 -2.13 3.03 -2.50
N GLY A 24 -2.17 3.83 -1.43
CA GLY A 24 -3.23 4.83 -1.23
C GLY A 24 -4.57 4.22 -0.79
N ALA A 25 -4.59 3.03 -0.18
CA ALA A 25 -5.81 2.41 0.31
C ALA A 25 -6.44 3.19 1.48
N VAL A 26 -7.77 3.18 1.55
CA VAL A 26 -8.54 3.81 2.63
C VAL A 26 -8.81 2.83 3.76
N ASN A 27 -9.02 1.56 3.43
CA ASN A 27 -9.23 0.52 4.44
C ASN A 27 -8.68 -0.84 4.00
N VAL A 28 -8.53 -1.73 4.98
CA VAL A 28 -8.22 -3.15 4.79
C VAL A 28 -9.27 -3.94 5.57
N GLU A 29 -9.97 -4.84 4.89
CA GLU A 29 -10.97 -5.74 5.46
C GLU A 29 -10.38 -7.14 5.64
N VAL A 30 -10.60 -7.74 6.81
CA VAL A 30 -10.21 -9.14 7.10
C VAL A 30 -11.45 -10.01 7.12
N ARG A 31 -11.52 -10.99 6.22
CA ARG A 31 -12.64 -11.92 6.14
C ARG A 31 -12.42 -13.16 7.02
N PRO A 32 -13.49 -13.83 7.47
CA PRO A 32 -13.39 -15.04 8.29
C PRO A 32 -12.66 -16.23 7.63
N ASP A 33 -12.61 -16.26 6.30
CA ASP A 33 -11.89 -17.26 5.50
C ASP A 33 -10.38 -16.98 5.40
N GLY A 34 -9.92 -15.84 5.93
CA GLY A 34 -8.54 -15.39 5.89
C GLY A 34 -8.18 -14.49 4.71
N THR A 35 -9.15 -14.15 3.85
CA THR A 35 -8.93 -13.21 2.74
C THR A 35 -8.76 -11.79 3.29
N LEU A 36 -7.74 -11.07 2.80
CA LEU A 36 -7.52 -9.65 3.08
C LEU A 36 -7.88 -8.83 1.85
N LEU A 37 -8.91 -7.98 1.96
CA LEU A 37 -9.32 -7.07 0.88
C LEU A 37 -8.78 -5.67 1.14
N VAL A 38 -8.14 -5.09 0.13
CA VAL A 38 -7.61 -3.73 0.16
C VAL A 38 -8.51 -2.84 -0.68
N HIS A 39 -9.18 -1.90 -0.03
CA HIS A 39 -10.07 -0.97 -0.72
C HIS A 39 -9.29 0.29 -1.08
N LEU A 40 -9.03 0.46 -2.39
CA LEU A 40 -8.36 1.62 -2.95
C LEU A 40 -9.38 2.72 -3.24
N ASP A 41 -9.03 3.97 -2.96
CA ASP A 41 -9.77 5.11 -3.45
C ASP A 41 -9.11 5.59 -4.77
N LYS A 42 -9.93 5.95 -5.76
CA LYS A 42 -9.45 6.52 -7.02
C LYS A 42 -8.80 7.91 -6.83
N SER A 43 -9.04 8.56 -5.69
CA SER A 43 -8.52 9.90 -5.38
C SER A 43 -7.05 9.91 -4.92
N THR A 44 -6.52 8.77 -4.47
CA THR A 44 -5.19 8.67 -3.86
C THR A 44 -4.26 7.85 -4.72
N VAL A 45 -4.11 8.24 -6.00
CA VAL A 45 -2.90 7.85 -6.75
C VAL A 45 -1.73 8.48 -5.99
N PRO A 46 -0.81 7.71 -5.40
CA PRO A 46 0.45 8.29 -4.99
C PRO A 46 1.10 8.72 -6.30
N LEU A 47 1.23 10.04 -6.51
CA LEU A 47 2.16 10.57 -7.49
C LEU A 47 3.47 9.84 -7.22
N SER A 48 3.83 8.90 -8.09
CA SER A 48 5.23 8.55 -8.25
C SER A 48 5.92 9.90 -8.36
N GLN A 49 6.79 10.22 -7.40
CA GLN A 49 7.74 11.29 -7.56
C GLN A 49 8.65 10.87 -8.71
N SER A 50 8.15 11.00 -9.93
CA SER A 50 8.97 11.27 -11.08
C SER A 50 9.46 12.67 -10.80
N GLU A 51 10.62 12.74 -10.14
CA GLU A 51 11.45 13.93 -10.13
C GLU A 51 11.57 14.36 -11.60
N LYS A 52 10.76 15.35 -11.99
CA LYS A 52 11.06 16.16 -13.16
C LYS A 52 12.34 16.92 -12.82
N ILE A 53 13.48 16.28 -13.02
CA ILE A 53 14.77 16.97 -13.09
C ILE A 53 14.72 17.73 -14.41
N GLU A 54 14.13 18.93 -14.37
CA GLU A 54 14.19 19.91 -15.44
C GLU A 54 15.65 20.34 -15.56
N HIS A 55 16.39 19.67 -16.46
CA HIS A 55 17.75 20.06 -16.80
C HIS A 55 17.69 21.40 -17.54
N LYS A 56 17.78 22.50 -16.80
CA LYS A 56 18.04 23.82 -17.37
C LYS A 56 19.44 23.79 -17.99
N ARG A 57 19.51 23.50 -19.29
CA ARG A 57 20.75 23.65 -20.08
C ARG A 57 20.93 25.15 -20.32
N GLU A 58 21.74 25.78 -19.50
CA GLU A 58 22.26 27.12 -19.79
C GLU A 58 23.36 26.96 -20.84
N ILE A 59 23.13 27.50 -22.04
CA ILE A 59 24.16 27.61 -23.08
C ILE A 59 24.87 28.93 -22.81
N VAL A 60 26.13 28.86 -22.40
CA VAL A 60 27.03 30.02 -22.32
C VAL A 60 27.67 30.20 -23.69
N LEU A 61 27.48 31.38 -24.29
CA LEU A 61 28.08 31.80 -25.57
C LEU A 61 29.55 32.17 -25.42
#